data_AF-A0A4U1IID0-F1
#
_entry.id   AF-A0A4U1IID0-F1
#
_cell.length_a   1.000
_cell.length_b   1.000
_cell.length_c   1.000
_cell.angle_alpha   90.00
_cell.angle_beta   90.00
_cell.angle_gamma   90.00
#
_symmetry.space_group_name_H-M   'P 1'
#
loop_
_entity.id
_entity.type
_entity.pdbx_description
1 polymer ?
#
loop_
_entity_poly.entity_id
_entity_poly.type
_entity_poly.pdbx_seq_one_letter_code
_entity_poly.pdbx_strand_id
1 'polypeptide(L)'
;MSDPIVLRIPLDKPAVHVDVAAGQTITLRGFYTSKHDGSILDAATTTWPKEAPGGASVDPVGLVEVEAGGFHLTKRNVDAHEAELVATGSGAEACAAAGVEAPCLVVNKRIALQKRLMGWEEFKGSLVGEGITAVLPPPPVVEVAAGVMPYVQAGAGVVIAAVVGFAAWTWKKKQDASPAGQMLSLARGVKDQLRRADPVLAAPLAPAVDAAIRSLRERRVDPGSAEGKRVAEALRKTSARLEASMREEQAAKEQAAADELVQEMEAALEAADEVKRAHRAV
;
A
#
# COMPACT_ATOMS: atom_id res chain seq x y z
N MET A 1 14.55 28.49 6.62
CA MET A 1 14.19 28.14 8.00
C MET A 1 12.80 27.54 7.90
N SER A 2 12.65 26.24 8.16
CA SER A 2 11.34 25.59 8.13
C SER A 2 10.51 26.13 9.28
N ASP A 3 9.22 26.39 9.03
CA ASP A 3 8.32 26.87 10.07
C ASP A 3 8.19 25.83 11.18
N PRO A 4 8.14 26.26 12.46
CA PRO A 4 7.97 25.34 13.57
C PRO A 4 6.61 24.64 13.48
N ILE A 5 6.59 23.34 13.78
CA ILE A 5 5.34 22.58 13.83
C ILE A 5 4.65 22.94 15.15
N VAL A 6 3.43 23.49 15.05
CA VAL A 6 2.60 23.86 16.20
C VAL A 6 1.48 22.85 16.36
N LEU A 7 1.51 22.10 17.45
CA LEU A 7 0.50 21.12 17.82
C LEU A 7 -0.38 21.68 18.95
N ARG A 8 -1.67 21.86 18.70
CA ARG A 8 -2.61 22.24 19.77
C ARG A 8 -2.92 21.03 20.65
N ILE A 9 -2.89 21.21 21.98
CA ILE A 9 -3.21 20.14 22.93
C ILE A 9 -4.74 20.09 23.14
N PRO A 10 -5.44 19.04 22.69
CA PRO A 10 -6.86 18.84 22.94
C PRO A 10 -7.10 18.31 24.36
N LEU A 11 -7.95 19.01 25.14
CA LEU A 11 -8.31 18.60 26.51
C LEU A 11 -9.38 17.48 26.56
N ASP A 12 -9.99 17.15 25.43
CA ASP A 12 -10.93 16.04 25.26
C ASP A 12 -10.22 14.68 25.14
N LYS A 13 -8.94 14.66 24.78
CA LYS A 13 -8.14 13.43 24.70
C LYS A 13 -7.32 13.23 25.98
N PRO A 14 -7.16 11.98 26.45
CA PRO A 14 -6.36 11.70 27.64
C PRO A 14 -4.85 11.93 27.40
N ALA A 15 -4.37 11.69 26.17
CA ALA A 15 -2.98 11.90 25.79
C ALA A 15 -2.88 12.19 24.27
N VAL A 16 -1.80 12.86 23.85
CA VAL A 16 -1.49 13.12 22.44
C VAL A 16 -0.04 12.81 22.14
N HIS A 17 0.21 11.98 21.13
CA HIS A 17 1.56 11.65 20.66
C HIS A 17 2.29 12.89 20.16
N VAL A 18 3.58 12.98 20.47
CA VAL A 18 4.49 14.01 19.94
C VAL A 18 5.62 13.30 19.22
N ASP A 19 5.74 13.56 17.93
CA ASP A 19 6.81 13.03 17.09
C ASP A 19 8.11 13.79 17.37
N VAL A 20 8.83 13.35 18.39
CA VAL A 20 10.09 13.94 18.85
C VAL A 20 11.04 12.86 19.34
N ALA A 21 12.29 12.91 18.88
CA ALA A 21 13.30 11.93 19.28
C ALA A 21 13.80 12.19 20.71
N ALA A 22 14.28 11.14 21.38
CA ALA A 22 14.90 11.27 22.70
C ALA A 22 16.06 12.28 22.67
N GLY A 23 16.15 13.11 23.72
CA GLY A 23 17.12 14.19 23.84
C GLY A 23 16.74 15.50 23.14
N GLN A 24 15.66 15.53 22.35
CA GLN A 24 15.18 16.77 21.73
C GLN A 24 14.23 17.53 22.65
N THR A 25 14.26 18.86 22.52
CA THR A 25 13.44 19.78 23.32
C THR A 25 12.18 20.19 22.56
N ILE A 26 11.04 20.22 23.24
CA ILE A 26 9.82 20.89 22.80
C ILE A 26 9.48 22.04 23.76
N THR A 27 8.76 23.04 23.27
CA THR A 27 8.27 24.14 24.12
C THR A 27 6.76 24.12 24.15
N LEU A 28 6.18 23.97 25.34
CA LEU A 28 4.75 24.16 25.55
C LEU A 28 4.47 25.64 25.83
N ARG A 29 3.47 26.20 25.17
CA ARG A 29 3.09 27.61 25.25
C ARG A 29 1.60 27.78 25.49
N GLY A 30 1.26 28.81 26.23
CA GLY A 30 -0.10 29.26 26.43
C GLY A 30 -0.71 28.76 27.72
N PHE A 31 -1.93 29.22 27.99
CA PHE A 31 -2.59 29.04 29.26
C PHE A 31 -4.11 29.01 29.11
N TYR A 32 -4.75 28.63 30.20
CA TYR A 32 -6.18 28.79 30.43
C TYR A 32 -6.40 29.57 31.73
N THR A 33 -7.41 30.41 31.76
CA THR A 33 -7.95 30.99 32.99
C THR A 33 -9.22 30.22 33.37
N SER A 34 -9.29 29.79 34.62
CA SER A 34 -10.46 29.13 35.19
C SER A 34 -11.48 30.18 35.64
N LYS A 35 -12.70 30.13 35.11
CA LYS A 35 -13.81 30.98 35.58
C LYS A 35 -14.29 30.63 36.98
N HIS A 36 -13.97 29.43 37.45
CA HIS A 36 -14.44 28.93 38.73
C HIS A 36 -13.75 29.62 39.91
N ASP A 37 -12.44 29.81 39.81
CA ASP A 37 -11.58 30.25 40.92
C ASP A 37 -10.56 31.33 40.51
N GLY A 38 -10.60 31.80 39.25
CA GLY A 38 -9.69 32.80 38.72
C GLY A 38 -8.25 32.34 38.51
N SER A 39 -7.95 31.05 38.72
CA SER A 39 -6.61 30.51 38.55
C SER A 39 -6.17 30.49 37.09
N ILE A 40 -4.88 30.68 36.85
CA ILE A 40 -4.25 30.58 35.54
C ILE A 40 -3.50 29.26 35.48
N LEU A 41 -3.81 28.42 34.50
CA LEU A 41 -3.21 27.12 34.30
C LEU A 41 -2.47 27.09 32.97
N ASP A 42 -1.17 26.88 33.03
CA ASP A 42 -0.38 26.55 31.85
C ASP A 42 -0.07 25.04 31.83
N ALA A 43 0.82 24.62 30.94
CA ALA A 43 1.18 23.22 30.82
C ALA A 43 1.79 22.62 32.10
N ALA A 44 2.59 23.40 32.84
CA ALA A 44 3.41 22.91 33.95
C ALA A 44 3.08 23.55 35.30
N THR A 45 2.28 24.62 35.35
CA THR A 45 1.95 25.37 36.57
C THR A 45 0.48 25.75 36.68
N THR A 46 0.10 26.04 37.93
CA THR A 46 -1.15 26.69 38.28
C THR A 46 -0.82 27.91 39.13
N THR A 47 -1.17 29.10 38.65
CA THR A 47 -1.06 30.36 39.39
C THR A 47 -2.40 30.71 40.01
N TRP A 48 -2.41 30.85 41.32
CA TRP A 48 -3.59 31.19 42.12
C TRP A 48 -3.69 32.70 42.33
N PRO A 49 -4.90 33.30 42.21
CA PRO A 49 -5.09 34.73 42.43
C PRO A 49 -5.03 35.08 43.94
N LYS A 50 -4.97 36.38 44.26
CA LYS A 50 -4.90 36.85 45.66
C LYS A 50 -6.12 36.48 46.48
N GLU A 51 -7.26 36.37 45.80
CA GLU A 51 -8.57 36.05 46.36
C GLU A 51 -8.74 34.55 46.63
N ALA A 52 -7.80 33.70 46.18
CA ALA A 52 -7.85 32.27 46.43
C ALA A 52 -7.61 31.94 47.92
N PRO A 53 -8.20 30.84 48.44
CA PRO A 53 -7.86 30.33 49.75
C PRO A 53 -6.35 30.04 49.85
N GLY A 54 -5.63 30.77 50.71
CA GLY A 54 -4.16 30.68 50.81
C GLY A 54 -3.41 31.83 50.13
N GLY A 55 -4.11 32.74 49.45
CA GLY A 55 -3.54 33.91 48.79
C GLY A 55 -2.84 33.60 47.47
N ALA A 56 -2.22 34.62 46.89
CA ALA A 56 -1.51 34.48 45.62
C ALA A 56 -0.32 33.54 45.76
N SER A 57 -0.30 32.49 44.94
CA SER A 57 0.73 31.46 44.95
C SER A 57 0.89 30.80 43.59
N VAL A 58 2.00 30.09 43.38
CA VAL A 58 2.28 29.34 42.15
C VAL A 58 2.55 27.89 42.52
N ASP A 59 1.66 27.00 42.10
CA ASP A 59 1.80 25.56 42.27
C ASP A 59 2.59 24.97 41.08
N PRO A 60 3.57 24.08 41.33
CA PRO A 60 4.38 23.48 40.28
C PRO A 60 3.67 22.35 39.53
N VAL A 61 2.35 22.43 39.38
CA VAL A 61 1.48 21.42 38.76
C VAL A 61 0.59 22.12 37.73
N GLY A 62 0.65 21.67 36.48
CA GLY A 62 -0.13 22.23 35.36
C GLY A 62 -0.96 21.18 34.64
N LEU A 63 -1.57 21.60 33.52
CA LEU A 63 -2.52 20.80 32.75
C LEU A 63 -1.89 19.60 32.03
N VAL A 64 -0.56 19.49 32.00
CA VAL A 64 0.16 18.38 31.38
C VAL A 64 0.96 17.62 32.45
N GLU A 65 0.81 16.29 32.47
CA GLU A 65 1.59 15.40 33.31
C GLU A 65 2.87 15.00 32.56
N VAL A 66 3.89 15.86 32.67
CA VAL A 66 5.14 15.82 31.88
C VAL A 66 5.86 14.48 32.02
N GLU A 67 6.19 14.08 33.25
CA GLU A 67 7.02 12.90 33.51
C GLU A 67 6.33 11.60 33.09
N ALA A 68 5.01 11.48 33.27
CA ALA A 68 4.25 10.29 32.85
C ALA A 68 4.17 10.13 31.32
N GLY A 69 4.43 11.21 30.59
CA GLY A 69 4.43 11.27 29.13
C GLY A 69 5.76 10.93 28.46
N GLY A 70 6.81 10.61 29.24
CA GLY A 70 8.16 10.41 28.72
C GLY A 70 8.90 11.71 28.41
N PHE A 71 8.61 12.77 29.17
CA PHE A 71 9.29 14.06 29.09
C PHE A 71 9.89 14.43 30.43
N HIS A 72 10.97 15.21 30.40
CA HIS A 72 11.54 15.85 31.57
C HIS A 72 11.41 17.37 31.45
N LEU A 73 10.91 18.02 32.50
CA LEU A 73 10.80 19.49 32.54
C LEU A 73 12.18 20.12 32.79
N THR A 74 12.72 20.83 31.81
CA THR A 74 14.03 21.49 31.93
C THR A 74 13.93 22.94 32.36
N LYS A 75 12.90 23.65 31.90
CA LYS A 75 12.70 25.07 32.21
C LYS A 75 11.23 25.43 32.23
N ARG A 76 10.91 26.42 33.05
CA ARG A 76 9.55 26.93 33.24
C ARG A 76 9.61 28.45 33.37
N ASN A 77 8.78 29.13 32.59
CA ASN A 77 8.59 30.57 32.65
C ASN A 77 7.11 30.84 32.90
N VAL A 78 6.79 31.18 34.15
CA VAL A 78 5.40 31.40 34.61
C VAL A 78 4.80 32.63 33.96
N ASP A 79 5.58 33.71 33.80
CA ASP A 79 5.10 34.97 33.24
C ASP A 79 4.83 34.86 31.73
N ALA A 80 5.63 34.06 31.02
CA ALA A 80 5.42 33.81 29.59
C ALA A 80 4.49 32.61 29.31
N HIS A 81 4.07 31.87 30.34
CA HIS A 81 3.32 30.61 30.22
C HIS A 81 4.03 29.61 29.28
N GLU A 82 5.34 29.47 29.46
CA GLU A 82 6.19 28.57 28.67
C GLU A 82 6.83 27.49 29.53
N ALA A 83 6.85 26.25 29.03
CA ALA A 83 7.58 25.15 29.61
C ALA A 83 8.44 24.46 28.54
N GLU A 84 9.75 24.35 28.78
CA GLU A 84 10.66 23.59 27.93
C GLU A 84 10.77 22.17 28.48
N LEU A 85 10.48 21.19 27.62
CA LEU A 85 10.48 19.77 27.95
C LEU A 85 11.49 19.05 27.07
N VAL A 86 12.24 18.10 27.63
CA VAL A 86 13.13 17.22 26.86
C VAL A 86 12.53 15.82 26.81
N ALA A 87 12.42 15.24 25.62
CA ALA A 87 11.99 13.86 25.46
C ALA A 87 13.04 12.92 26.06
N THR A 88 12.66 12.04 26.98
CA THR A 88 13.63 11.20 27.71
C THR A 88 13.91 9.87 26.99
N GLY A 89 13.00 9.42 26.12
CA GLY A 89 13.05 8.09 25.50
C GLY A 89 12.64 6.93 26.42
N SER A 90 12.17 7.21 27.64
CA SER A 90 11.67 6.23 28.62
C SER A 90 10.64 6.86 29.56
N GLY A 91 10.00 6.11 30.46
CA GLY A 91 9.03 6.69 31.43
C GLY A 91 7.74 7.22 30.80
N ALA A 92 7.16 6.46 29.86
CA ALA A 92 5.96 6.83 29.12
C ALA A 92 4.80 5.85 29.36
N GLU A 93 4.68 5.32 30.60
CA GLU A 93 3.68 4.31 30.94
C GLU A 93 2.25 4.83 30.74
N ALA A 94 2.02 6.13 30.96
CA ALA A 94 0.71 6.74 30.75
C ALA A 94 0.36 6.86 29.26
N CYS A 95 1.35 6.96 28.35
CA CYS A 95 1.11 6.90 26.92
C CYS A 95 0.58 5.53 26.50
N ALA A 96 1.23 4.46 26.98
CA ALA A 96 0.78 3.09 26.74
C ALA A 96 -0.62 2.83 27.32
N ALA A 97 -0.88 3.30 28.55
CA ALA A 97 -2.20 3.19 29.18
C ALA A 97 -3.30 3.95 28.41
N ALA A 98 -2.94 5.04 27.74
CA ALA A 98 -3.84 5.80 26.86
C ALA A 98 -3.96 5.23 25.44
N GLY A 99 -3.19 4.18 25.09
CA GLY A 99 -3.16 3.60 23.75
C GLY A 99 -2.49 4.49 22.70
N VAL A 100 -1.53 5.31 23.11
CA VAL A 100 -0.84 6.31 22.28
C VAL A 100 0.67 6.02 22.25
N GLU A 101 1.32 6.29 21.12
CA GLU A 101 2.77 6.13 20.96
C GLU A 101 3.55 7.14 21.81
N ALA A 102 4.66 6.68 22.40
CA ALA A 102 5.54 7.49 23.23
C ALA A 102 6.61 8.23 22.39
N PRO A 103 7.02 9.45 22.78
CA PRO A 103 6.53 10.22 23.93
C PRO A 103 5.18 10.90 23.62
N CYS A 104 4.42 11.24 24.67
CA CYS A 104 3.09 11.84 24.53
C CYS A 104 2.81 12.90 25.60
N LEU A 105 1.95 13.88 25.30
CA LEU A 105 1.48 14.87 26.25
C LEU A 105 0.22 14.36 26.93
N VAL A 106 0.34 14.00 28.20
CA VAL A 106 -0.75 13.44 29.02
C VAL A 106 -1.50 14.57 29.72
N VAL A 107 -2.82 14.59 29.61
CA VAL A 107 -3.65 15.61 30.25
C VAL A 107 -3.81 15.30 31.74
N ASN A 108 -3.41 16.24 32.59
CA ASN A 108 -3.46 16.11 34.05
C ASN A 108 -4.87 16.37 34.59
N LYS A 109 -5.73 15.34 34.55
CA LYS A 109 -7.10 15.42 35.07
C LYS A 109 -7.18 15.52 36.59
N ARG A 110 -6.10 15.25 37.32
CA ARG A 110 -6.05 15.30 38.78
C ARG A 110 -6.20 16.73 39.30
N ILE A 111 -5.86 17.74 38.51
CA ILE A 111 -6.08 19.15 38.86
C ILE A 111 -7.57 19.45 39.08
N ALA A 112 -8.46 18.89 38.26
CA ALA A 112 -9.91 19.04 38.46
C ALA A 112 -10.37 18.28 39.71
N LEU A 113 -10.02 16.98 39.76
CA LEU A 113 -10.59 16.05 40.75
C LEU A 113 -10.01 16.23 42.16
N GLN A 114 -8.73 16.54 42.30
CA GLN A 114 -8.05 16.56 43.61
C GLN A 114 -7.87 17.98 44.16
N LYS A 115 -7.74 19.00 43.30
CA LYS A 115 -7.54 20.38 43.76
C LYS A 115 -8.84 21.18 43.82
N ARG A 116 -9.82 20.86 42.96
CA ARG A 116 -11.09 21.59 42.86
C ARG A 116 -12.31 20.72 43.18
N LEU A 117 -12.10 19.43 43.44
CA LEU A 117 -13.15 18.46 43.77
C LEU A 117 -14.31 18.47 42.75
N MET A 118 -13.99 18.67 41.47
CA MET A 118 -14.97 18.82 40.40
C MET A 118 -14.75 17.83 39.27
N GLY A 119 -15.83 17.52 38.54
CA GLY A 119 -15.76 16.64 37.37
C GLY A 119 -14.91 17.24 36.25
N TRP A 120 -14.23 16.39 35.48
CA TRP A 120 -13.36 16.85 34.38
C TRP A 120 -14.10 17.69 33.34
N GLU A 121 -15.31 17.28 32.96
CA GLU A 121 -16.10 18.00 31.94
C GLU A 121 -16.55 19.38 32.43
N GLU A 122 -16.95 19.48 33.69
CA GLU A 122 -17.29 20.76 34.32
C GLU A 122 -16.07 21.68 34.40
N PHE A 123 -14.93 21.14 34.85
CA PHE A 123 -13.68 21.90 34.91
C PHE A 123 -13.27 22.40 33.53
N LYS A 124 -13.23 21.52 32.53
CA LYS A 124 -12.91 21.85 31.14
C LYS A 124 -13.83 22.94 30.59
N GLY A 125 -15.13 22.89 30.90
CA GLY A 125 -16.11 23.92 30.53
C GLY A 125 -15.89 25.27 31.23
N SER A 126 -15.21 25.28 32.38
CA SER A 126 -14.85 26.52 33.10
C SER A 126 -13.60 27.22 32.56
N LEU A 127 -12.79 26.52 31.75
CA LEU A 127 -11.54 27.06 31.20
C LEU A 127 -11.80 27.97 30.00
N VAL A 128 -11.14 29.14 29.99
CA VAL A 128 -11.13 30.08 28.87
C VAL A 128 -9.71 30.54 28.57
N GLY A 129 -9.39 30.80 27.30
CA GLY A 129 -8.06 31.28 26.91
C GLY A 129 -7.66 30.79 25.53
N GLU A 130 -6.41 31.11 25.16
CA GLU A 130 -5.79 30.73 23.88
C GLU A 130 -5.55 29.21 23.80
N GLY A 131 -5.40 28.58 24.97
CA GLY A 131 -5.12 27.17 25.14
C GLY A 131 -3.64 26.85 25.01
N ILE A 132 -3.30 25.57 25.18
CA ILE A 132 -1.91 25.13 25.20
C ILE A 132 -1.51 24.55 23.84
N THR A 133 -0.35 24.95 23.37
CA THR A 133 0.27 24.47 22.13
C THR A 133 1.67 23.93 22.41
N ALA A 134 2.06 22.87 21.73
CA ALA A 134 3.41 22.36 21.68
C ALA A 134 4.09 22.86 20.42
N VAL A 135 5.23 23.51 20.58
CA VAL A 135 6.13 23.94 19.51
C VAL A 135 7.23 22.89 19.40
N LEU A 136 7.23 22.15 18.30
CA LEU A 136 8.22 21.12 18.02
C LEU A 136 9.40 21.72 17.25
N PRO A 137 10.63 21.19 17.42
CA PRO A 137 11.74 21.55 16.56
C PRO A 137 11.39 21.20 15.10
N PRO A 138 11.87 21.99 14.12
CA PRO A 138 11.67 21.63 12.73
C PRO A 138 12.26 20.22 12.50
N PRO A 139 11.59 19.37 11.71
CA PRO A 139 12.10 18.04 11.42
C PRO A 139 13.53 18.18 10.87
N PRO A 140 14.47 17.32 11.29
CA PRO A 140 15.81 17.38 10.76
C PRO A 140 15.71 17.30 9.23
N VAL A 141 16.28 18.30 8.55
CA VAL A 141 16.46 18.20 7.10
C VAL A 141 17.40 17.03 6.93
N VAL A 142 16.87 15.89 6.49
CA VAL A 142 17.68 14.76 6.12
C VAL A 142 18.43 15.20 4.86
N GLU A 143 19.62 15.77 5.04
CA GLU A 143 20.61 15.77 3.99
C GLU A 143 20.87 14.30 3.69
N VAL A 144 20.22 13.80 2.65
CA VAL A 144 20.46 12.45 2.15
C VAL A 144 21.92 12.44 1.72
N ALA A 145 22.79 11.98 2.61
CA ALA A 145 24.20 11.78 2.30
C ALA A 145 24.25 10.91 1.04
N ALA A 146 24.77 11.48 -0.05
CA ALA A 146 25.04 10.78 -1.30
C ALA A 146 26.14 9.74 -1.04
N GLY A 147 25.79 8.63 -0.38
CA GLY A 147 26.80 7.68 0.08
C GLY A 147 26.29 6.46 0.83
N VAL A 148 25.06 6.45 1.33
CA VAL A 148 24.52 5.25 2.00
C VAL A 148 23.13 4.94 1.45
N MET A 149 23.06 3.92 0.58
CA MET A 149 21.95 2.95 0.41
C MET A 149 21.76 2.49 -1.06
N PRO A 150 22.43 1.43 -1.53
CA PRO A 150 21.93 0.66 -2.68
C PRO A 150 20.74 -0.27 -2.34
N TYR A 151 20.37 -0.44 -1.06
CA TYR A 151 19.39 -1.45 -0.65
C TYR A 151 17.96 -0.95 -0.37
N VAL A 152 17.75 0.33 -0.05
CA VAL A 152 16.38 0.85 0.22
C VAL A 152 15.64 1.30 -1.04
N GLN A 153 16.35 1.66 -2.12
CA GLN A 153 15.73 1.88 -3.42
C GLN A 153 15.25 0.57 -4.08
N ALA A 154 15.86 -0.57 -3.77
CA ALA A 154 15.40 -1.87 -4.26
C ALA A 154 14.10 -2.33 -3.58
N GLY A 155 13.92 -2.06 -2.28
CA GLY A 155 12.74 -2.50 -1.53
C GLY A 155 11.45 -1.76 -1.92
N ALA A 156 11.47 -0.43 -1.98
CA ALA A 156 10.28 0.36 -2.29
C ALA A 156 9.83 0.21 -3.76
N GLY A 157 10.78 0.08 -4.69
CA GLY A 157 10.49 -0.19 -6.11
C GLY A 157 9.82 -1.55 -6.32
N VAL A 158 10.25 -2.59 -5.62
CA VAL A 158 9.66 -3.93 -5.72
C VAL A 158 8.25 -3.96 -5.14
N VAL A 159 7.98 -3.29 -4.02
CA VAL A 159 6.63 -3.24 -3.44
C VAL A 159 5.66 -2.48 -4.34
N ILE A 160 6.07 -1.33 -4.89
CA ILE A 160 5.22 -0.57 -5.83
C ILE A 160 4.99 -1.37 -7.12
N ALA A 161 6.03 -2.01 -7.67
CA ALA A 161 5.90 -2.86 -8.85
C ALA A 161 5.02 -4.10 -8.60
N ALA A 162 5.09 -4.70 -7.41
CA ALA A 162 4.25 -5.83 -7.02
C ALA A 162 2.78 -5.41 -6.86
N VAL A 163 2.50 -4.26 -6.25
CA VAL A 163 1.13 -3.73 -6.11
C VAL A 163 0.54 -3.35 -7.48
N VAL A 164 1.30 -2.66 -8.32
CA VAL A 164 0.87 -2.31 -9.69
C VAL A 164 0.70 -3.57 -10.54
N GLY A 165 1.61 -4.53 -10.43
CA GLY A 165 1.53 -5.82 -11.12
C GLY A 165 0.32 -6.64 -10.68
N PHE A 166 0.03 -6.68 -9.37
CA PHE A 166 -1.14 -7.37 -8.83
C PHE A 166 -2.45 -6.68 -9.21
N ALA A 167 -2.49 -5.35 -9.19
CA ALA A 167 -3.64 -4.57 -9.67
C ALA A 167 -3.87 -4.79 -11.17
N ALA A 168 -2.83 -4.75 -12.00
CA ALA A 168 -2.93 -5.03 -13.43
C ALA A 168 -3.36 -6.47 -13.72
N TRP A 169 -2.87 -7.44 -12.94
CA TRP A 169 -3.24 -8.85 -13.08
C TRP A 169 -4.70 -9.12 -12.69
N THR A 170 -5.17 -8.55 -11.59
CA THR A 170 -6.59 -8.67 -11.18
C THR A 170 -7.53 -7.97 -12.15
N TRP A 171 -7.14 -6.81 -12.70
CA TRP A 171 -7.88 -6.15 -13.78
C TRP A 171 -7.91 -6.98 -15.06
N LYS A 172 -6.76 -7.54 -15.46
CA LYS A 172 -6.68 -8.43 -16.61
C LYS A 172 -7.54 -9.69 -16.42
N LYS A 173 -7.50 -10.31 -15.24
CA LYS A 173 -8.33 -11.47 -14.89
C LYS A 173 -9.83 -11.13 -14.96
N LYS A 174 -10.23 -9.93 -14.51
CA LYS A 174 -11.61 -9.45 -14.64
C LYS A 174 -12.00 -9.16 -16.08
N GLN A 175 -11.09 -8.63 -16.90
CA GLN A 175 -11.33 -8.40 -18.33
C GLN A 175 -11.43 -9.72 -19.10
N ASP A 176 -10.57 -10.69 -18.81
CA ASP A 176 -10.58 -12.02 -19.44
C ASP A 176 -11.84 -12.82 -19.05
N ALA A 177 -12.37 -12.62 -17.84
CA ALA A 177 -13.63 -13.20 -17.40
C ALA A 177 -14.88 -12.51 -17.99
N SER A 178 -14.73 -11.32 -18.60
CA SER A 178 -15.85 -10.61 -19.21
C SER A 178 -16.28 -11.24 -20.54
N PRO A 179 -17.56 -11.11 -20.95
CA PRO A 179 -18.03 -11.60 -22.25
C PRO A 179 -17.22 -11.08 -23.44
N ALA A 180 -16.73 -9.83 -23.36
CA ALA A 180 -15.87 -9.23 -24.37
C ALA A 180 -14.47 -9.88 -24.39
N GLY A 181 -13.92 -10.19 -23.21
CA GLY A 181 -12.65 -10.89 -23.07
C GLY A 181 -12.68 -12.29 -23.66
N GLN A 182 -13.74 -13.06 -23.36
CA GLN A 182 -13.94 -14.42 -23.88
C GLN A 182 -14.06 -14.45 -25.40
N MET A 183 -14.75 -13.48 -25.98
CA MET A 183 -14.90 -13.37 -27.43
C MET A 183 -13.57 -12.98 -28.10
N LEU A 184 -12.80 -12.09 -27.48
CA LEU A 184 -11.48 -11.69 -27.96
C LEU A 184 -10.45 -12.80 -27.82
N SER A 185 -10.50 -13.60 -26.74
CA SER A 185 -9.63 -14.76 -26.55
C SER A 185 -9.93 -15.85 -27.57
N LEU A 186 -11.20 -16.09 -27.89
CA LEU A 186 -11.61 -17.01 -28.95
C LEU A 186 -11.06 -16.56 -30.31
N ALA A 187 -11.21 -15.28 -30.66
CA ALA A 187 -10.70 -14.75 -31.93
C ALA A 187 -9.16 -14.82 -32.03
N ARG A 188 -8.45 -14.57 -30.92
CA ARG A 188 -6.99 -14.76 -30.85
C ARG A 188 -6.59 -16.23 -30.97
N GLY A 189 -7.32 -17.13 -30.33
CA GLY A 189 -7.11 -18.57 -30.45
C GLY A 189 -7.23 -19.05 -31.90
N VAL A 190 -8.25 -18.58 -32.62
CA VAL A 190 -8.40 -18.86 -34.06
C VAL A 190 -7.22 -18.31 -34.86
N LYS A 191 -6.76 -17.09 -34.57
CA LYS A 191 -5.57 -16.50 -35.23
C LYS A 191 -4.31 -17.31 -34.98
N ASP A 192 -4.11 -17.80 -33.76
CA ASP A 192 -2.95 -18.61 -33.41
C ASP A 192 -3.01 -20.01 -34.03
N GLN A 193 -4.19 -20.62 -34.12
CA GLN A 193 -4.41 -21.85 -34.90
C GLN A 193 -4.11 -21.61 -36.38
N LEU A 194 -4.57 -20.50 -36.94
CA LEU A 194 -4.33 -20.13 -38.33
C LEU A 194 -2.84 -19.95 -38.65
N ARG A 195 -2.05 -19.44 -37.70
CA ARG A 195 -0.59 -19.30 -37.85
C ARG A 195 0.15 -20.64 -37.86
N ARG A 196 -0.44 -21.69 -37.28
CA ARG A 196 0.13 -23.04 -37.21
C ARG A 196 -0.39 -23.94 -38.32
N ALA A 197 -1.54 -23.61 -38.90
CA ALA A 197 -2.13 -24.31 -40.03
C ALA A 197 -1.31 -24.09 -41.31
N ASP A 198 -1.56 -24.94 -42.31
CA ASP A 198 -0.99 -24.83 -43.65
C ASP A 198 -1.15 -23.38 -44.21
N PRO A 199 -0.06 -22.78 -44.76
CA PRO A 199 -0.10 -21.48 -45.43
C PRO A 199 -1.23 -21.32 -46.46
N VAL A 200 -1.64 -22.40 -47.14
CA VAL A 200 -2.72 -22.41 -48.13
C VAL A 200 -4.07 -22.10 -47.50
N LEU A 201 -4.32 -22.58 -46.28
CA LEU A 201 -5.55 -22.29 -45.52
C LEU A 201 -5.47 -20.95 -44.79
N ALA A 202 -4.27 -20.55 -44.36
CA ALA A 202 -4.06 -19.34 -43.58
C ALA A 202 -4.21 -18.05 -44.42
N ALA A 203 -3.69 -18.05 -45.65
CA ALA A 203 -3.68 -16.86 -46.51
C ALA A 203 -5.07 -16.21 -46.75
N PRO A 204 -6.14 -16.95 -47.09
CA PRO A 204 -7.45 -16.35 -47.33
C PRO A 204 -8.19 -15.94 -46.05
N LEU A 205 -7.90 -16.60 -44.91
CA LEU A 205 -8.65 -16.40 -43.66
C LEU A 205 -8.03 -15.32 -42.75
N ALA A 206 -6.72 -15.09 -42.85
CA ALA A 206 -6.00 -14.16 -41.99
C ALA A 206 -6.58 -12.73 -41.99
N PRO A 207 -6.89 -12.12 -43.15
CA PRO A 207 -7.42 -10.75 -43.17
C PRO A 207 -8.80 -10.63 -42.48
N ALA A 208 -9.64 -11.65 -42.63
CA ALA A 208 -10.98 -11.67 -42.04
C ALA A 208 -10.92 -11.84 -40.51
N VAL A 209 -10.06 -12.73 -40.01
CA VAL A 209 -9.85 -12.91 -38.57
C VAL A 209 -9.23 -11.66 -37.95
N ASP A 210 -8.29 -11.00 -38.64
CA ASP A 210 -7.69 -9.75 -38.16
C ASP A 210 -8.68 -8.59 -38.12
N ALA A 211 -9.56 -8.47 -39.13
CA ALA A 211 -10.64 -7.50 -39.12
C ALA A 211 -11.64 -7.74 -37.97
N ALA A 212 -11.95 -9.01 -37.68
CA ALA A 212 -12.79 -9.40 -36.55
C ALA A 212 -12.14 -9.03 -35.22
N ILE A 213 -10.86 -9.35 -35.01
CA ILE A 213 -10.11 -8.98 -33.79
C ILE A 213 -10.08 -7.47 -33.60
N ARG A 214 -9.86 -6.70 -34.68
CA ARG A 214 -9.85 -5.23 -34.62
C ARG A 214 -11.21 -4.67 -34.20
N SER A 215 -12.28 -5.16 -34.81
CA SER A 215 -13.66 -4.74 -34.52
C SER A 215 -14.06 -5.05 -33.06
N LEU A 216 -13.63 -6.20 -32.53
CA LEU A 216 -13.85 -6.58 -31.13
C LEU A 216 -13.03 -5.73 -30.16
N ARG A 217 -11.77 -5.41 -30.49
CA ARG A 217 -10.90 -4.55 -29.68
C ARG A 217 -11.45 -3.13 -29.58
N GLU A 218 -11.99 -2.61 -30.68
CA GLU A 218 -12.62 -1.28 -30.75
C GLU A 218 -14.05 -1.27 -30.18
N ARG A 219 -14.55 -2.39 -29.64
CA ARG A 219 -15.90 -2.54 -29.09
C ARG A 219 -17.02 -2.16 -30.07
N ARG A 220 -16.80 -2.36 -31.37
CA ARG A 220 -17.81 -2.10 -32.42
C ARG A 220 -18.93 -3.15 -32.45
N VAL A 221 -18.71 -4.30 -31.81
CA VAL A 221 -19.67 -5.40 -31.70
C VAL A 221 -19.84 -5.72 -30.22
N ASP A 222 -21.07 -5.63 -29.73
CA ASP A 222 -21.40 -6.00 -28.35
C ASP A 222 -21.49 -7.54 -28.25
N PRO A 223 -20.70 -8.19 -27.37
CA PRO A 223 -20.74 -9.64 -27.16
C PRO A 223 -22.10 -10.18 -26.72
N GLY A 224 -22.91 -9.34 -26.06
CA GLY A 224 -24.27 -9.69 -25.63
C GLY A 224 -25.30 -9.67 -26.75
N SER A 225 -25.01 -8.99 -27.86
CA SER A 225 -25.96 -8.79 -28.96
C SER A 225 -26.16 -10.05 -29.82
N ALA A 226 -27.22 -10.04 -30.63
CA ALA A 226 -27.48 -11.13 -31.58
C ALA A 226 -26.34 -11.26 -32.60
N GLU A 227 -25.78 -10.14 -33.05
CA GLU A 227 -24.65 -10.06 -33.97
C GLU A 227 -23.36 -10.56 -33.31
N GLY A 228 -23.11 -10.20 -32.05
CA GLY A 228 -21.98 -10.72 -31.27
C GLY A 228 -22.02 -12.24 -31.14
N LYS A 229 -23.19 -12.81 -30.84
CA LYS A 229 -23.38 -14.27 -30.78
C LYS A 229 -23.12 -14.95 -32.13
N ARG A 230 -23.57 -14.37 -33.25
CA ARG A 230 -23.31 -14.88 -34.60
C ARG A 230 -21.82 -14.90 -34.92
N VAL A 231 -21.10 -13.83 -34.59
CA VAL A 231 -19.64 -13.76 -34.79
C VAL A 231 -18.92 -14.80 -33.92
N ALA A 232 -19.34 -14.97 -32.66
CA ALA A 232 -18.75 -15.97 -31.76
C ALA A 232 -19.02 -17.41 -32.24
N GLU A 233 -20.17 -17.68 -32.83
CA GLU A 233 -20.48 -18.98 -33.45
C GLU A 233 -19.63 -19.22 -34.71
N ALA A 234 -19.51 -18.22 -35.58
CA ALA A 234 -18.65 -18.31 -36.77
C ALA A 234 -17.18 -18.59 -36.39
N LEU A 235 -16.65 -17.89 -35.37
CA LEU A 235 -15.30 -18.14 -34.86
C LEU A 235 -15.13 -19.56 -34.29
N ARG A 236 -16.12 -20.06 -33.53
CA ARG A 236 -16.10 -21.45 -33.01
C ARG A 236 -16.10 -22.47 -34.14
N LYS A 237 -16.94 -22.26 -35.16
CA LYS A 237 -17.01 -23.15 -36.33
C LYS A 237 -15.70 -23.15 -37.13
N THR A 238 -15.08 -21.99 -37.31
CA THR A 238 -13.77 -21.88 -37.96
C THR A 238 -12.68 -22.59 -37.14
N SER A 239 -12.65 -22.39 -35.82
CA SER A 239 -11.71 -23.08 -34.93
C SER A 239 -11.82 -24.60 -35.04
N ALA A 240 -13.04 -25.15 -34.95
CA ALA A 240 -13.28 -26.59 -35.06
C ALA A 240 -12.81 -27.17 -36.42
N ARG A 241 -12.98 -26.41 -37.51
CA ARG A 241 -12.51 -26.82 -38.85
C ARG A 241 -10.99 -26.78 -38.97
N LEU A 242 -10.34 -25.77 -38.40
CA LEU A 242 -8.87 -25.67 -38.38
C LEU A 242 -8.26 -26.81 -37.56
N GLU A 243 -8.85 -27.15 -36.41
CA GLU A 243 -8.40 -28.28 -35.60
C GLU A 243 -8.56 -29.62 -36.32
N ALA A 244 -9.67 -29.85 -37.03
CA ALA A 244 -9.86 -31.05 -37.82
C ALA A 244 -8.79 -31.16 -38.92
N SER A 245 -8.55 -30.09 -39.67
CA SER A 245 -7.54 -30.07 -40.74
C SER A 245 -6.11 -30.29 -40.21
N MET A 246 -5.74 -29.68 -39.08
CA MET A 246 -4.42 -29.92 -38.47
C MET A 246 -4.25 -31.37 -37.99
N ARG A 247 -5.31 -32.00 -37.48
CA ARG A 247 -5.25 -33.42 -37.08
C ARG A 247 -5.11 -34.35 -38.29
N GLU A 248 -5.79 -34.05 -39.39
CA GLU A 248 -5.64 -34.81 -40.64
C GLU A 248 -4.22 -34.69 -41.18
N GLU A 249 -3.64 -33.49 -41.18
CA GLU A 249 -2.26 -33.27 -41.61
C GLU A 249 -1.24 -33.97 -40.70
N GLN A 250 -1.46 -33.93 -39.39
CA GLN A 250 -0.58 -34.61 -38.44
C GLN A 250 -0.66 -36.14 -38.59
N ALA A 251 -1.86 -36.70 -38.78
CA ALA A 251 -2.03 -38.12 -39.04
C ALA A 251 -1.34 -38.55 -40.34
N ALA A 252 -1.41 -37.72 -41.40
CA ALA A 252 -0.70 -37.99 -42.65
C ALA A 252 0.83 -37.95 -42.48
N LYS A 253 1.35 -37.02 -41.67
CA LYS A 253 2.79 -36.93 -41.34
C LYS A 253 3.26 -38.13 -40.51
N GLU A 254 2.48 -38.56 -39.53
CA GLU A 254 2.80 -39.74 -38.71
C GLU A 254 2.81 -41.02 -39.56
N GLN A 255 1.87 -41.16 -40.50
CA GLN A 255 1.88 -42.27 -41.47
C GLN A 255 3.13 -42.23 -42.37
N ALA A 256 3.44 -41.08 -42.96
CA ALA A 256 4.62 -40.94 -43.82
C ALA A 256 5.93 -41.24 -43.07
N ALA A 257 6.05 -40.78 -41.82
CA ALA A 257 7.22 -41.08 -40.99
C ALA A 257 7.32 -42.56 -40.60
N ALA A 258 6.18 -43.22 -40.35
CA ALA A 258 6.16 -44.67 -40.09
C ALA A 258 6.59 -45.46 -41.34
N ASP A 259 6.10 -45.08 -42.52
CA ASP A 259 6.47 -45.70 -43.78
C ASP A 259 7.97 -45.52 -44.10
N GLU A 260 8.53 -44.32 -43.84
CA GLU A 260 9.95 -44.03 -43.98
C GLU A 260 10.81 -44.91 -43.04
N LEU A 261 10.42 -45.03 -41.77
CA LEU A 261 11.12 -45.89 -40.81
C LEU A 261 11.09 -47.37 -41.21
N VAL A 262 9.95 -47.86 -41.72
CA VAL A 262 9.84 -49.23 -42.23
C VAL A 262 10.79 -49.43 -43.41
N GLN A 263 10.83 -48.48 -44.34
CA GLN A 263 11.71 -48.54 -45.50
C GLN A 263 13.20 -48.52 -45.10
N GLU A 264 13.59 -47.71 -44.12
CA GLU A 264 14.97 -47.70 -43.59
C GLU A 264 15.34 -49.02 -42.90
N MET A 265 14.41 -49.61 -42.14
CA MET A 265 14.62 -50.91 -41.51
C MET A 265 14.77 -52.04 -42.54
N GLU A 266 13.96 -52.06 -43.59
CA GLU A 266 14.07 -53.04 -44.68
C GLU A 266 15.40 -52.89 -45.43
N ALA A 267 15.81 -51.66 -45.75
CA ALA A 267 17.09 -51.39 -46.39
C ALA A 267 18.28 -51.82 -45.52
N ALA A 268 18.23 -51.60 -44.21
CA ALA A 268 19.26 -52.02 -43.26
C ALA A 268 19.35 -53.56 -43.15
N LEU A 269 18.21 -54.25 -43.16
CA LEU A 269 18.17 -55.72 -43.16
C LEU A 269 18.75 -56.30 -44.46
N GLU A 270 18.42 -55.72 -45.61
CA GLU A 270 18.96 -56.14 -46.90
C GLU A 270 20.50 -55.97 -46.95
N ALA A 271 21.02 -54.83 -46.49
CA ALA A 271 22.46 -54.59 -46.39
C ALA A 271 23.16 -55.59 -45.44
N ALA A 272 22.55 -55.92 -44.31
CA ALA A 272 23.11 -56.91 -43.38
C ALA A 272 23.16 -58.32 -44.00
N ASP A 273 22.14 -58.70 -44.76
CA ASP A 273 22.09 -59.97 -45.49
C ASP A 273 23.15 -60.02 -46.60
N GLU A 274 23.40 -58.91 -47.31
CA GLU A 274 24.48 -58.83 -48.30
C GLU A 274 25.87 -59.04 -47.68
N VAL A 275 26.16 -58.39 -46.54
CA VAL A 275 27.43 -58.57 -45.81
C VAL A 275 27.60 -60.03 -45.38
N LYS A 276 26.54 -60.65 -44.88
CA LYS A 276 26.56 -62.06 -44.45
C LYS A 276 26.80 -63.02 -45.62
N ARG A 277 26.22 -62.74 -46.80
CA ARG A 277 26.48 -63.53 -48.03
C ARG A 277 27.91 -63.34 -48.51
N ALA A 278 28.42 -62.11 -48.52
CA ALA A 278 29.81 -61.81 -48.90
C ALA A 278 30.81 -62.55 -47.99
N HIS A 279 30.56 -62.58 -46.67
CA HIS A 279 31.43 -63.28 -45.73
C HIS A 279 31.45 -64.81 -45.89
N ARG A 280 30.38 -65.41 -46.44
CA ARG A 280 30.32 -66.86 -46.71
C ARG A 280 30.98 -67.27 -48.03
N ALA A 281 31.25 -66.33 -48.92
CA ALA A 281 31.88 -66.58 -50.23
C ALA A 281 33.41 -66.48 -50.19
N VAL A 282 33.98 -66.08 -49.04
CA VAL A 282 35.41 -66.06 -48.72
C VAL A 282 35.76 -67.29 -47.90
#